data_AF-S5VMD3-F1
#
_entry.id   AF-S5VMD3-F1
#
_cell.length_a   1.000
_cell.length_b   1.000
_cell.length_c   1.000
_cell.angle_alpha   90.00
_cell.angle_beta   90.00
_cell.angle_gamma   90.00
#
_symmetry.space_group_name_H-M   'P 1'
#
loop_
_entity.id
_entity.type
_entity.pdbx_description
1 polymer ?
#
loop_
_entity_poly.entity_id
_entity_poly.type
_entity_poly.pdbx_seq_one_letter_code
_entity_poly.pdbx_strand_id
1 'polypeptide(L)'
;MHPMVKPALRRGWRDLDTVQFGMTPAHALTLGPVDTATGGFLDLLNGTRGLPLLREEGRRMDLPDGHVDTLIDRLADAGLLDDTRGGGPAADALRERTDVLDRLRPDLATLSLTTAGPGDALARLAARRAQRVQVRGAGRVGALLASVLSAAGVGEVDVRDTGRVEPWDVTPGGLPAEALHERRDEAARAAVRRAAPDRRARRSRTAPSPGAPVSPGSSRSSAEAPGLSLVILAPRDDVAVHAPDPFSAGPLVASGTPHLYAGVVEATGVVGPLVLPGETACAGCLDQGRTDRDPVWPRLVAQWRSGRARRTGACDVALATTVAGLAAAHALAFLDGESPSGTGTRWEASLPGLTWHSRPVWPHPACACGAAEAARGEHSSGNGEPRATMAVQGPRTQRPRETGAARPTGTWRAHV
;
A
#
# COMPACT_ATOMS: atom_id res chain seq x y z
N MET A 1 7.23 1.78 -26.98
CA MET A 1 6.70 0.60 -26.31
C MET A 1 7.27 -0.68 -26.90
N HIS A 2 7.72 -1.58 -26.04
CA HIS A 2 8.09 -2.96 -26.32
C HIS A 2 7.08 -3.88 -25.59
N PRO A 3 5.93 -4.16 -26.22
CA PRO A 3 4.81 -4.77 -25.52
C PRO A 3 5.10 -6.23 -25.17
N MET A 4 4.66 -6.60 -23.97
CA MET A 4 4.78 -7.94 -23.41
C MET A 4 3.46 -8.32 -22.75
N VAL A 5 2.89 -9.49 -23.07
CA VAL A 5 1.80 -10.04 -22.28
C VAL A 5 2.32 -10.32 -20.87
N LYS A 6 1.59 -9.88 -19.85
CA LYS A 6 2.03 -9.97 -18.45
C LYS A 6 2.41 -11.41 -18.07
N PRO A 7 3.70 -11.70 -17.81
CA PRO A 7 4.18 -13.06 -17.61
C PRO A 7 3.72 -13.65 -16.27
N ALA A 8 3.25 -12.81 -15.34
CA ALA A 8 2.67 -13.23 -14.07
C ALA A 8 1.30 -13.91 -14.22
N LEU A 9 0.60 -13.68 -15.34
CA LEU A 9 -0.66 -14.35 -15.65
C LEU A 9 -0.39 -15.67 -16.35
N ARG A 10 -0.96 -16.76 -15.82
CA ARG A 10 -1.00 -18.03 -16.57
C ARG A 10 -1.96 -17.90 -17.74
N ARG A 11 -1.58 -18.46 -18.88
CA ARG A 11 -2.40 -18.46 -20.10
C ARG A 11 -2.85 -19.87 -20.42
N GLY A 12 -4.10 -20.02 -20.86
CA GLY A 12 -4.66 -21.28 -21.35
C GLY A 12 -5.83 -21.05 -22.28
N TRP A 13 -6.10 -22.02 -23.16
CA TRP A 13 -7.29 -22.00 -24.02
C TRP A 13 -8.47 -22.59 -23.26
N ARG A 14 -9.63 -21.92 -23.29
CA ARG A 14 -10.88 -22.45 -22.72
C ARG A 14 -11.61 -23.35 -23.71
N ASP A 15 -11.51 -23.00 -24.98
CA ASP A 15 -12.09 -23.67 -26.14
C ASP A 15 -11.22 -23.33 -27.38
N LEU A 16 -11.77 -23.49 -28.59
CA LEU A 16 -11.03 -23.33 -29.83
C LEU A 16 -10.72 -21.87 -30.19
N ASP A 17 -11.44 -20.90 -29.65
CA ASP A 17 -11.32 -19.48 -30.01
C ASP A 17 -11.23 -18.52 -28.81
N THR A 18 -11.21 -19.03 -27.58
CA THR A 18 -11.15 -18.19 -26.38
C THR A 18 -9.91 -18.50 -25.53
N VAL A 19 -9.08 -17.47 -25.32
CA VAL A 19 -7.90 -17.53 -24.46
C VAL A 19 -8.23 -16.93 -23.09
N GLN A 20 -7.88 -17.65 -22.02
CA GLN A 20 -7.92 -17.14 -20.65
C GLN A 20 -6.53 -16.72 -20.18
N PHE A 21 -6.47 -15.57 -19.52
CA PHE A 21 -5.33 -15.06 -18.76
C PHE A 21 -5.69 -15.07 -17.27
N GLY A 22 -4.80 -15.56 -16.41
CA GLY A 22 -5.02 -15.67 -14.98
C GLY A 22 -5.77 -16.93 -14.55
N MET A 23 -5.63 -17.28 -13.25
CA MET A 23 -6.24 -18.49 -12.66
C MET A 23 -7.25 -18.18 -11.57
N THR A 24 -7.08 -17.07 -10.85
CA THR A 24 -7.96 -16.69 -9.73
C THR A 24 -9.05 -15.74 -10.20
N PRO A 25 -10.27 -15.79 -9.62
CA PRO A 25 -11.38 -14.92 -10.04
C PRO A 25 -11.05 -13.42 -9.99
N ALA A 26 -10.15 -13.00 -9.10
CA ALA A 26 -9.74 -11.61 -8.98
C ALA A 26 -8.92 -11.08 -10.16
N HIS A 27 -8.27 -11.96 -10.93
CA HIS A 27 -7.35 -11.59 -12.01
C HIS A 27 -7.64 -12.29 -13.34
N ALA A 28 -8.57 -13.25 -13.36
CA ALA A 28 -8.87 -14.03 -14.55
C ALA A 28 -9.67 -13.20 -15.58
N LEU A 29 -9.17 -13.16 -16.82
CA LEU A 29 -9.79 -12.47 -17.95
C LEU A 29 -9.82 -13.40 -19.16
N THR A 30 -10.83 -13.24 -20.02
CA THR A 30 -10.98 -14.02 -21.25
C THR A 30 -10.95 -13.11 -22.47
N LEU A 31 -10.20 -13.50 -23.49
CA LEU A 31 -10.11 -12.85 -24.79
C LEU A 31 -10.67 -13.80 -25.85
N GLY A 32 -11.72 -13.36 -26.55
CA GLY A 32 -12.37 -14.13 -27.61
C GLY A 32 -13.23 -13.23 -28.51
N PRO A 33 -13.46 -13.61 -29.78
CA PRO A 33 -12.83 -14.74 -30.46
C PRO A 33 -11.38 -14.43 -30.87
N VAL A 34 -10.52 -15.46 -30.83
CA VAL A 34 -9.09 -15.44 -31.17
C VAL A 34 -8.83 -16.58 -32.14
N ASP A 35 -8.57 -16.25 -33.40
CA ASP A 35 -8.20 -17.23 -34.41
C ASP A 35 -6.74 -17.71 -34.22
N THR A 36 -6.35 -18.72 -35.00
CA THR A 36 -4.99 -19.30 -34.91
C THR A 36 -3.89 -18.28 -35.21
N ALA A 37 -4.12 -17.36 -36.15
CA ALA A 37 -3.15 -16.32 -36.51
C ALA A 37 -2.96 -15.32 -35.35
N THR A 38 -4.05 -14.83 -34.77
CA THR A 38 -4.03 -13.93 -33.60
C THR A 38 -3.43 -14.64 -32.39
N GLY A 39 -3.77 -15.93 -32.18
CA GLY A 39 -3.19 -16.77 -31.14
C GLY A 39 -1.66 -16.88 -31.24
N GLY A 40 -1.15 -17.14 -32.44
CA GLY A 40 0.29 -17.14 -32.71
C GLY A 40 0.93 -15.76 -32.56
N PHE A 41 0.22 -14.69 -32.92
CA PHE A 41 0.71 -13.32 -32.77
C PHE A 41 0.89 -12.93 -31.30
N LEU A 42 0.04 -13.42 -30.39
CA LEU A 42 0.19 -13.19 -28.95
C LEU A 42 1.54 -13.68 -28.41
N ASP A 43 2.16 -14.70 -29.03
CA ASP A 43 3.49 -15.21 -28.62
C ASP A 43 4.63 -14.25 -29.00
N LEU A 44 4.40 -13.36 -29.97
CA LEU A 44 5.35 -12.32 -30.36
C LEU A 44 5.37 -11.15 -29.36
N LEU A 45 4.32 -10.99 -28.55
CA LEU A 45 4.20 -10.00 -27.47
C LEU A 45 4.98 -10.45 -26.23
N ASN A 46 6.29 -10.58 -26.39
CA ASN A 46 7.22 -11.03 -25.35
C ASN A 46 8.23 -9.95 -24.93
N GLY A 47 8.02 -8.70 -25.34
CA GLY A 47 8.86 -7.56 -24.97
C GLY A 47 10.18 -7.41 -25.75
N THR A 48 10.47 -8.30 -26.71
CA THR A 48 11.69 -8.21 -27.53
C THR A 48 11.55 -7.29 -28.73
N ARG A 49 10.32 -7.04 -29.20
CA ARG A 49 10.01 -6.26 -30.40
C ARG A 49 9.26 -4.98 -30.05
N GLY A 50 9.58 -3.88 -30.75
CA GLY A 50 8.79 -2.65 -30.70
C GLY A 50 7.59 -2.68 -31.66
N LEU A 51 6.68 -1.72 -31.52
CA LEU A 51 5.47 -1.61 -32.36
C LEU A 51 5.73 -1.66 -33.87
N PRO A 52 6.77 -0.99 -34.44
CA PRO A 52 7.02 -1.04 -35.88
C PRO A 52 7.30 -2.46 -36.40
N LEU A 53 8.08 -3.24 -35.65
CA LEU A 53 8.41 -4.63 -35.99
C LEU A 53 7.19 -5.54 -35.83
N LEU A 54 6.36 -5.33 -34.80
CA LEU A 54 5.15 -6.11 -34.60
C LEU A 54 4.12 -5.90 -35.72
N ARG A 55 4.00 -4.68 -36.24
CA ARG A 55 3.16 -4.40 -37.42
C ARG A 55 3.69 -5.10 -38.67
N GLU A 56 5.00 -5.21 -38.83
CA GLU A 56 5.60 -5.97 -39.93
C GLU A 56 5.32 -7.47 -39.81
N GLU A 57 5.49 -8.05 -38.62
CA GLU A 57 5.16 -9.46 -38.37
C GLU A 57 3.66 -9.74 -38.56
N GLY A 58 2.79 -8.82 -38.14
CA GLY A 58 1.35 -8.95 -38.37
C GLY A 58 0.98 -9.07 -39.85
N ARG A 59 1.62 -8.26 -40.71
CA ARG A 59 1.47 -8.38 -42.17
C ARG A 59 2.01 -9.69 -42.72
N ARG A 60 3.12 -10.20 -42.21
CA ARG A 60 3.68 -11.51 -42.61
C ARG A 60 2.80 -12.69 -42.19
N MET A 61 1.97 -12.50 -41.17
CA MET A 61 0.99 -13.47 -40.69
C MET A 61 -0.40 -13.29 -41.33
N ASP A 62 -0.52 -12.47 -42.38
CA ASP A 62 -1.76 -12.14 -43.08
C ASP A 62 -2.88 -11.60 -42.17
N LEU A 63 -2.52 -10.91 -41.07
CA LEU A 63 -3.49 -10.23 -40.21
C LEU A 63 -4.06 -9.00 -40.92
N PRO A 64 -5.36 -8.67 -40.74
CA PRO A 64 -5.95 -7.49 -41.33
C PRO A 64 -5.25 -6.19 -40.93
N ASP A 65 -5.27 -5.19 -41.82
CA ASP A 65 -4.72 -3.87 -41.52
C ASP A 65 -5.38 -3.27 -40.28
N GLY A 66 -4.56 -2.75 -39.36
CA GLY A 66 -5.02 -2.18 -38.09
C GLY A 66 -5.40 -3.22 -37.00
N HIS A 67 -5.38 -4.53 -37.31
CA HIS A 67 -5.68 -5.58 -36.33
C HIS A 67 -4.66 -5.60 -35.19
N VAL A 68 -3.38 -5.45 -35.51
CA VAL A 68 -2.28 -5.41 -34.50
C VAL A 68 -2.47 -4.27 -33.52
N ASP A 69 -2.74 -3.06 -34.00
CA ASP A 69 -2.93 -1.88 -33.15
C ASP A 69 -4.19 -2.05 -32.30
N THR A 70 -5.30 -2.50 -32.89
CA THR A 70 -6.56 -2.79 -32.18
C THR A 70 -6.37 -3.84 -31.08
N LEU A 71 -5.60 -4.90 -31.35
CA LEU A 71 -5.30 -5.94 -30.38
C LEU A 71 -4.46 -5.40 -29.22
N ILE A 72 -3.42 -4.63 -29.52
CA ILE A 72 -2.55 -4.02 -28.51
C ILE A 72 -3.35 -3.08 -27.62
N ASP A 73 -4.19 -2.22 -28.20
CA ASP A 73 -5.04 -1.30 -27.45
C ASP A 73 -6.01 -2.06 -26.55
N ARG A 74 -6.69 -3.10 -27.07
CA ARG A 74 -7.58 -3.96 -26.27
C ARG A 74 -6.86 -4.66 -25.12
N LEU A 75 -5.65 -5.17 -25.34
CA LEU A 75 -4.85 -5.81 -24.30
C LEU A 75 -4.36 -4.81 -23.26
N ALA A 76 -3.99 -3.60 -23.67
CA ALA A 76 -3.59 -2.52 -22.77
C ALA A 76 -4.78 -2.05 -21.92
N ASP A 77 -5.95 -1.81 -22.53
CA ASP A 77 -7.18 -1.43 -21.85
C ASP A 77 -7.66 -2.50 -20.86
N ALA A 78 -7.46 -3.78 -21.20
CA ALA A 78 -7.73 -4.91 -20.32
C ALA A 78 -6.68 -5.12 -19.22
N GLY A 79 -5.58 -4.34 -19.23
CA GLY A 79 -4.48 -4.49 -18.29
C GLY A 79 -3.75 -5.83 -18.43
N LEU A 80 -3.70 -6.41 -19.63
CA LEU A 80 -3.00 -7.67 -19.93
C LEU A 80 -1.60 -7.44 -20.51
N LEU A 81 -1.26 -6.19 -20.84
CA LEU A 81 -0.01 -5.80 -21.46
C LEU A 81 0.92 -5.07 -20.48
N ASP A 82 2.21 -5.27 -20.65
CA ASP A 82 3.29 -4.54 -20.00
C ASP A 82 4.28 -4.01 -21.05
N ASP A 83 5.15 -3.07 -20.67
CA ASP A 83 6.19 -2.51 -21.53
C ASP A 83 7.56 -2.71 -20.88
N THR A 84 8.42 -3.54 -21.50
CA THR A 84 9.75 -3.83 -20.97
C THR A 84 10.69 -2.62 -20.93
N ARG A 85 10.34 -1.55 -21.67
CA ARG A 85 11.06 -0.28 -21.67
C ARG A 85 10.23 0.87 -21.08
N GLY A 86 9.07 0.57 -20.50
CA GLY A 86 8.16 1.57 -19.92
C GLY A 86 8.54 2.01 -18.51
N GLY A 87 7.84 3.02 -18.00
CA GLY A 87 7.94 3.49 -16.61
C GLY A 87 8.89 4.67 -16.36
N GLY A 88 9.52 5.21 -17.41
CA GLY A 88 10.27 6.47 -17.37
C GLY A 88 11.67 6.39 -16.73
N PRO A 89 12.34 7.55 -16.53
CA PRO A 89 13.76 7.60 -16.18
C PRO A 89 14.15 6.90 -14.87
N ALA A 90 13.27 6.95 -13.86
CA ALA A 90 13.51 6.25 -12.59
C ALA A 90 13.43 4.72 -12.74
N ALA A 91 12.52 4.24 -13.60
CA ALA A 91 12.43 2.83 -13.96
C ALA A 91 13.64 2.39 -14.81
N ASP A 92 14.12 3.26 -15.71
CA ASP A 92 15.35 3.02 -16.47
C ASP A 92 16.56 2.84 -15.54
N ALA A 93 16.74 3.75 -14.58
CA ALA A 93 17.81 3.66 -13.60
C ALA A 93 17.69 2.40 -12.71
N LEU A 94 16.48 1.93 -12.42
CA LEU A 94 16.27 0.69 -11.68
C LEU A 94 16.58 -0.55 -12.55
N ARG A 95 16.32 -0.50 -13.86
CA ARG A 95 16.67 -1.56 -14.82
C ARG A 95 18.16 -1.84 -14.90
N GLU A 96 19.00 -0.82 -14.71
CA GLU A 96 20.46 -0.99 -14.65
C GLU A 96 20.95 -1.72 -13.37
N ARG A 97 20.07 -1.94 -12.38
CA ARG A 97 20.40 -2.60 -11.12
C ARG A 97 19.90 -4.05 -11.10
N THR A 98 20.50 -4.89 -11.94
CA THR A 98 20.04 -6.26 -12.20
C THR A 98 19.90 -7.11 -10.94
N ASP A 99 20.87 -7.06 -10.03
CA ASP A 99 20.88 -7.77 -8.76
C ASP A 99 19.72 -7.38 -7.83
N VAL A 100 19.33 -6.10 -7.85
CA VAL A 100 18.18 -5.59 -7.10
C VAL A 100 16.87 -6.07 -7.72
N LEU A 101 16.78 -6.00 -9.05
CA LEU A 101 15.59 -6.46 -9.76
C LEU A 101 15.40 -7.96 -9.67
N ASP A 102 16.47 -8.75 -9.69
CA ASP A 102 16.39 -10.20 -9.51
C ASP A 102 15.79 -10.56 -8.15
N ARG A 103 16.16 -9.82 -7.08
CA ARG A 103 15.57 -10.01 -5.75
C ARG A 103 14.12 -9.53 -5.64
N LEU A 104 13.75 -8.48 -6.37
CA LEU A 104 12.39 -7.89 -6.37
C LEU A 104 11.49 -8.45 -7.47
N ARG A 105 11.96 -9.42 -8.25
CA ARG A 105 11.22 -9.97 -9.40
C ARG A 105 9.83 -10.49 -9.01
N PRO A 106 9.63 -11.20 -7.88
CA PRO A 106 8.30 -11.62 -7.46
C PRO A 106 7.37 -10.45 -7.11
N ASP A 107 7.89 -9.42 -6.43
CA ASP A 107 7.14 -8.21 -6.08
C ASP A 107 6.75 -7.42 -7.34
N LEU A 108 7.67 -7.28 -8.29
CA LEU A 108 7.41 -6.63 -9.58
C LEU A 108 6.38 -7.41 -10.40
N ALA A 109 6.46 -8.75 -10.40
CA ALA A 109 5.45 -9.60 -11.03
C ALA A 109 4.06 -9.38 -10.41
N THR A 110 3.99 -9.27 -9.08
CA THR A 110 2.72 -8.99 -8.37
C THR A 110 2.20 -7.58 -8.70
N LEU A 111 3.06 -6.57 -8.68
CA LEU A 111 2.70 -5.21 -9.10
C LEU A 111 2.14 -5.18 -10.52
N SER A 112 2.71 -5.95 -11.44
CA SER A 112 2.18 -6.05 -12.81
C SER A 112 0.72 -6.52 -12.85
N LEU A 113 0.26 -7.31 -11.86
CA LEU A 113 -1.13 -7.77 -11.79
C LEU A 113 -2.09 -6.73 -11.23
N THR A 114 -1.59 -5.72 -10.52
CA THR A 114 -2.42 -4.66 -9.90
C THR A 114 -2.30 -3.31 -10.58
N THR A 115 -1.36 -3.15 -11.52
CA THR A 115 -1.24 -1.96 -12.37
C THR A 115 -1.91 -2.15 -13.72
N ALA A 116 -2.68 -1.16 -14.19
CA ALA A 116 -3.35 -1.25 -15.49
C ALA A 116 -2.42 -0.92 -16.67
N GLY A 117 -1.62 0.15 -16.58
CA GLY A 117 -0.85 0.67 -17.70
C GLY A 117 0.46 -0.08 -17.97
N PRO A 118 0.89 -0.17 -19.25
CA PRO A 118 2.19 -0.74 -19.60
C PRO A 118 3.35 0.05 -18.98
N GLY A 119 4.24 -0.63 -18.24
CA GLY A 119 5.38 -0.02 -17.55
C GLY A 119 5.07 0.57 -16.18
N ASP A 120 3.80 0.62 -15.76
CA ASP A 120 3.38 1.17 -14.47
C ASP A 120 4.00 0.42 -13.29
N ALA A 121 4.09 -0.92 -13.38
CA ALA A 121 4.60 -1.75 -12.29
C ALA A 121 6.03 -1.36 -11.90
N LEU A 122 6.89 -1.16 -12.90
CA LEU A 122 8.27 -0.77 -12.68
C LEU A 122 8.38 0.71 -12.27
N ALA A 123 7.52 1.58 -12.80
CA ALA A 123 7.42 2.97 -12.36
C ALA A 123 7.06 3.07 -10.87
N ARG A 124 6.05 2.31 -10.42
CA ARG A 124 5.62 2.24 -9.02
C ARG A 124 6.72 1.67 -8.13
N LEU A 125 7.40 0.60 -8.56
CA LEU A 125 8.52 0.06 -7.81
C LEU A 125 9.67 1.09 -7.67
N ALA A 126 9.98 1.83 -8.73
CA ALA A 126 10.97 2.90 -8.69
C ALA A 126 10.54 4.04 -7.75
N ALA A 127 9.27 4.45 -7.79
CA ALA A 127 8.72 5.45 -6.88
C ALA A 127 8.77 4.98 -5.41
N ARG A 128 8.36 3.73 -5.12
CA ARG A 128 8.44 3.10 -3.79
C ARG A 128 9.86 3.13 -3.22
N ARG A 129 10.87 2.92 -4.08
CA ARG A 129 12.30 2.98 -3.71
C ARG A 129 12.81 4.38 -3.39
N ALA A 130 12.06 5.43 -3.74
CA ALA A 130 12.35 6.81 -3.33
C ALA A 130 11.69 7.20 -2.00
N GLN A 131 10.74 6.39 -1.50
CA GLN A 131 9.97 6.71 -0.28
C GLN A 131 10.76 6.45 1.01
N ARG A 132 10.37 7.16 2.08
CA ARG A 132 10.95 7.01 3.43
C ARG A 132 9.85 6.69 4.44
N VAL A 133 10.00 5.58 5.14
CA VAL A 133 9.04 5.09 6.15
C VAL A 133 9.73 5.03 7.50
N GLN A 134 9.00 5.38 8.56
CA GLN A 134 9.44 5.20 9.94
C GLN A 134 8.51 4.25 10.67
N VAL A 135 9.05 3.23 11.31
CA VAL A 135 8.31 2.35 12.24
C VAL A 135 8.67 2.74 13.67
N ARG A 136 7.67 3.11 14.47
CA ARG A 136 7.81 3.43 15.90
C ARG A 136 7.31 2.25 16.73
N GLY A 137 8.25 1.57 17.38
CA GLY A 137 8.02 0.31 18.06
C GLY A 137 8.70 -0.85 17.33
N ALA A 138 9.60 -1.54 18.01
CA ALA A 138 10.40 -2.65 17.51
C ALA A 138 10.10 -3.96 18.24
N GLY A 139 8.86 -4.15 18.71
CA GLY A 139 8.40 -5.45 19.17
C GLY A 139 8.20 -6.45 18.03
N ARG A 140 7.55 -7.58 18.33
CA ARG A 140 7.29 -8.68 17.38
C ARG A 140 6.63 -8.24 16.07
N VAL A 141 5.67 -7.32 16.14
CA VAL A 141 5.00 -6.76 14.95
C VAL A 141 5.90 -5.78 14.22
N GLY A 142 6.40 -4.75 14.91
CA GLY A 142 7.08 -3.62 14.28
C GLY A 142 8.43 -3.96 13.65
N ALA A 143 9.24 -4.82 14.29
CA ALA A 143 10.53 -5.21 13.74
C ALA A 143 10.38 -6.05 12.46
N LEU A 144 9.45 -7.02 12.47
CA LEU A 144 9.13 -7.83 11.30
C LEU A 144 8.53 -6.98 10.18
N LEU A 145 7.57 -6.11 10.50
CA LEU A 145 6.97 -5.18 9.55
C LEU A 145 8.02 -4.31 8.85
N ALA A 146 8.95 -3.74 9.60
CA ALA A 146 10.04 -2.94 9.05
C ALA A 146 10.93 -3.75 8.09
N SER A 147 11.25 -5.00 8.45
CA SER A 147 12.00 -5.90 7.57
C SER A 147 11.23 -6.23 6.29
N VAL A 148 9.92 -6.48 6.36
CA VAL A 148 9.07 -6.75 5.18
C VAL A 148 9.04 -5.55 4.24
N LEU A 149 8.84 -4.34 4.77
CA LEU A 149 8.86 -3.12 3.94
C LEU A 149 10.20 -2.92 3.22
N SER A 150 11.29 -3.17 3.94
CA SER A 150 12.65 -3.13 3.37
C SER A 150 12.84 -4.17 2.26
N ALA A 151 12.42 -5.41 2.50
CA ALA A 151 12.48 -6.50 1.52
C ALA A 151 11.63 -6.20 0.27
N ALA A 152 10.44 -5.63 0.45
CA ALA A 152 9.52 -5.22 -0.62
C ALA A 152 9.99 -3.98 -1.41
N GLY A 153 11.20 -3.48 -1.12
CA GLY A 153 11.82 -2.41 -1.89
C GLY A 153 11.40 -0.99 -1.48
N VAL A 154 10.90 -0.77 -0.25
CA VAL A 154 10.81 0.61 0.28
C VAL A 154 12.21 1.20 0.39
N GLY A 155 12.37 2.44 -0.06
CA GLY A 155 13.66 3.11 -0.14
C GLY A 155 14.40 3.17 1.19
N GLU A 156 13.82 3.86 2.17
CA GLU A 156 14.39 3.99 3.49
C GLU A 156 13.38 3.55 4.54
N VAL A 157 13.77 2.61 5.40
CA VAL A 157 12.97 2.20 6.55
C VAL A 157 13.79 2.48 7.81
N ASP A 158 13.38 3.48 8.58
CA ASP A 158 13.94 3.76 9.92
C ASP A 158 13.07 3.08 10.99
N VAL A 159 13.71 2.56 12.03
CA VAL A 159 13.02 2.00 13.19
C VAL A 159 13.41 2.81 14.42
N ARG A 160 12.39 3.26 15.16
CA ARG A 160 12.57 3.98 16.42
C ARG A 160 11.94 3.18 17.55
N ASP A 161 12.75 2.87 18.54
CA ASP A 161 12.33 2.18 19.75
C ASP A 161 13.32 2.50 20.88
N THR A 162 12.95 2.16 22.11
CA THR A 162 13.73 2.38 23.32
C THR A 162 13.87 1.10 24.13
N GLY A 163 14.99 0.94 24.82
CA GLY A 163 15.27 -0.23 25.64
C GLY A 163 16.04 -1.30 24.87
N ARG A 164 16.03 -2.52 25.42
CA ARG A 164 16.84 -3.64 24.94
C ARG A 164 15.99 -4.80 24.46
N VAL A 165 16.54 -5.64 23.58
CA VAL A 165 15.87 -6.85 23.12
C VAL A 165 15.69 -7.81 24.30
N GLU A 166 14.44 -8.21 24.55
CA GLU A 166 14.08 -9.20 25.56
C GLU A 166 13.86 -10.59 24.94
N PRO A 167 13.93 -11.69 25.72
CA PRO A 167 13.71 -13.05 25.21
C PRO A 167 12.40 -13.24 24.43
N TRP A 168 11.33 -12.56 24.83
CA TRP A 168 10.01 -12.63 24.18
C TRP A 168 9.85 -11.68 22.98
N ASP A 169 10.85 -10.86 22.68
CA ASP A 169 10.84 -10.02 21.47
C ASP A 169 11.31 -10.78 20.22
N VAL A 170 11.93 -11.96 20.39
CA VAL A 170 12.51 -12.74 19.30
C VAL A 170 11.43 -13.26 18.35
N THR A 171 11.63 -13.02 17.05
CA THR A 171 10.68 -13.42 15.99
C THR A 171 11.38 -13.67 14.66
N PRO A 172 10.93 -14.66 13.88
CA PRO A 172 11.36 -14.82 12.49
C PRO A 172 11.17 -13.52 11.70
N GLY A 173 12.17 -13.12 10.92
CA GLY A 173 12.15 -11.89 10.11
C GLY A 173 12.16 -10.57 10.91
N GLY A 174 12.00 -10.60 12.23
CA GLY A 174 12.12 -9.47 13.14
C GLY A 174 13.44 -9.49 13.91
N LEU A 175 13.36 -9.39 15.24
CA LEU A 175 14.53 -9.43 16.11
C LEU A 175 15.04 -10.86 16.29
N PRO A 176 16.33 -11.14 16.07
CA PRO A 176 16.87 -12.49 16.18
C PRO A 176 17.40 -12.76 17.60
N ALA A 177 17.59 -14.03 17.96
CA ALA A 177 18.03 -14.42 19.30
C ALA A 177 19.45 -13.94 19.65
N GLU A 178 20.30 -13.73 18.65
CA GLU A 178 21.67 -13.24 18.84
C GLU A 178 21.69 -11.77 19.29
N ALA A 179 20.59 -11.03 19.11
CA ALA A 179 20.49 -9.62 19.48
C ALA A 179 20.00 -9.41 20.91
N LEU A 180 19.85 -10.46 21.73
CA LEU A 180 19.40 -10.33 23.11
C LEU A 180 20.27 -9.33 23.88
N HIS A 181 19.61 -8.47 24.65
CA HIS A 181 20.22 -7.38 25.42
C HIS A 181 20.84 -6.25 24.59
N GLU A 182 20.90 -6.33 23.26
CA GLU A 182 21.29 -5.19 22.41
C GLU A 182 20.23 -4.09 22.42
N ARG A 183 20.58 -2.87 21.96
CA ARG A 183 19.60 -1.80 21.79
C ARG A 183 18.56 -2.22 20.73
N ARG A 184 17.28 -2.16 21.10
CA ARG A 184 16.20 -2.72 20.27
C ARG A 184 16.10 -2.05 18.90
N ASP A 185 16.30 -0.74 18.83
CA ASP A 185 16.32 0.04 17.59
C ASP A 185 17.51 -0.32 16.69
N GLU A 186 18.69 -0.55 17.25
CA GLU A 186 19.88 -0.96 16.50
C GLU A 186 19.73 -2.36 15.90
N ALA A 187 19.24 -3.31 16.71
CA ALA A 187 18.96 -4.67 16.29
C ALA A 187 17.88 -4.70 15.19
N ALA A 188 16.80 -3.93 15.34
CA ALA A 188 15.76 -3.82 14.32
C ALA A 188 16.30 -3.19 13.03
N ARG A 189 17.08 -2.11 13.11
CA ARG A 189 17.74 -1.51 11.93
C ARG A 189 18.72 -2.49 11.27
N ALA A 190 19.37 -3.38 12.03
CA ALA A 190 20.22 -4.43 11.47
C ALA A 190 19.39 -5.48 10.71
N ALA A 191 18.23 -5.89 11.24
CA ALA A 191 17.29 -6.76 10.54
C ALA A 191 16.79 -6.12 9.23
N VAL A 192 16.37 -4.85 9.28
CA VAL A 192 15.98 -4.06 8.09
C VAL A 192 17.07 -4.05 7.02
N ARG A 193 18.33 -3.79 7.41
CA ARG A 193 19.47 -3.79 6.47
C ARG A 193 19.74 -5.17 5.87
N ARG A 194 19.52 -6.24 6.62
CA ARG A 194 19.68 -7.62 6.15
C ARG A 194 18.58 -8.00 5.15
N ALA A 195 17.37 -7.50 5.37
CA ALA A 195 16.22 -7.75 4.51
C ALA A 195 16.30 -7.00 3.17
N ALA A 196 16.89 -5.79 3.16
CA ALA A 196 16.95 -4.91 1.98
C ALA A 196 17.49 -5.64 0.73
N PRO A 197 16.91 -5.40 -0.47
CA PRO A 197 17.36 -6.01 -1.72
C PRO A 197 18.79 -5.57 -2.09
N ASP A 198 19.20 -4.38 -1.69
CA ASP A 198 20.53 -3.82 -1.92
C ASP A 198 21.27 -3.48 -0.63
N ARG A 199 22.59 -3.73 -0.63
CA ARG A 199 23.49 -3.13 0.35
C ARG A 199 23.74 -1.68 -0.07
N ARG A 200 22.96 -0.74 0.47
CA ARG A 200 23.22 0.68 0.23
C ARG A 200 24.66 1.00 0.60
N ALA A 201 25.41 1.57 -0.35
CA ALA A 201 26.65 2.25 -0.03
C ALA A 201 26.29 3.28 1.05
N ARG A 202 26.89 3.15 2.24
CA ARG A 202 26.71 4.09 3.34
C ARG A 202 26.82 5.48 2.72
N ARG A 203 25.73 6.25 2.72
CA ARG A 203 25.77 7.67 2.31
C ARG A 203 26.99 8.22 3.01
N SER A 204 28.01 8.57 2.23
CA SER A 204 29.19 9.21 2.76
C SER A 204 28.64 10.39 3.53
N ARG A 205 28.68 10.32 4.86
CA ARG A 205 28.64 11.52 5.66
C ARG A 205 29.87 12.24 5.18
N THR A 206 29.71 13.13 4.20
CA THR A 206 30.76 14.00 3.72
C THR A 206 31.33 14.62 4.98
N ALA A 207 32.50 14.13 5.40
CA ALA A 207 33.24 14.76 6.45
C ALA A 207 33.47 16.19 5.95
N PRO A 208 33.16 17.23 6.74
CA PRO A 208 33.47 18.59 6.30
C PRO A 208 34.98 18.63 6.01
N SER A 209 35.34 19.07 4.79
CA SER A 209 36.74 19.30 4.44
C SER A 209 37.41 20.12 5.54
N PRO A 210 38.61 19.74 6.02
CA PRO A 210 39.37 20.58 6.93
C PRO A 210 39.78 21.83 6.15
N GLY A 211 39.14 22.98 6.42
CA GLY A 211 39.54 24.26 5.82
C GLY A 211 38.42 25.26 5.49
N ALA A 212 37.14 24.93 5.67
CA ALA A 212 36.08 25.93 5.48
C ALA A 212 35.96 26.85 6.71
N PRO A 213 35.97 28.19 6.55
CA PRO A 213 35.87 29.12 7.67
C PRO A 213 34.52 28.98 8.39
N VAL A 214 34.59 28.75 9.70
CA VAL A 214 33.42 28.58 10.56
C VAL A 214 32.84 29.97 10.87
N SER A 215 31.71 30.32 10.27
CA SER A 215 30.93 31.48 10.70
C SER A 215 30.17 31.12 11.98
N PRO A 216 30.36 31.82 13.11
CA PRO A 216 29.63 31.56 14.34
C PRO A 216 28.24 32.18 14.23
N GLY A 217 27.21 31.38 13.94
CA GLY A 217 25.83 31.88 13.93
C GLY A 217 24.78 31.00 13.25
N SER A 218 25.15 30.01 12.43
CA SER A 218 24.17 29.08 11.90
C SER A 218 23.97 27.91 12.85
N SER A 219 22.86 27.92 13.57
CA SER A 219 22.23 26.70 14.06
C SER A 219 22.29 25.67 12.94
N ARG A 220 22.89 24.50 13.21
CA ARG A 220 22.97 23.39 12.26
C ARG A 220 21.55 22.97 11.89
N SER A 221 20.99 23.63 10.90
CA SER A 221 19.93 23.09 10.07
C SER A 221 20.55 21.87 9.42
N SER A 222 20.29 20.71 10.03
CA SER A 222 20.38 19.42 9.39
C SER A 222 19.82 19.60 7.99
N ALA A 223 20.66 19.48 6.95
CA ALA A 223 20.22 19.49 5.57
C ALA A 223 18.91 18.70 5.50
N GLU A 224 17.81 19.39 5.16
CA GLU A 224 16.43 18.91 5.34
C GLU A 224 16.34 17.47 4.86
N ALA A 225 16.28 16.53 5.81
CA ALA A 225 16.02 15.16 5.45
C ALA A 225 14.62 15.18 4.81
N PRO A 226 14.44 14.63 3.59
CA PRO A 226 13.14 14.64 2.94
C PRO A 226 12.07 14.12 3.90
N GLY A 227 10.86 14.68 3.86
CA GLY A 227 9.76 14.29 4.75
C GLY A 227 9.51 12.77 4.77
N LEU A 228 8.90 12.28 5.84
CA LEU A 228 8.48 10.87 5.92
C LEU A 228 7.21 10.69 5.09
N SER A 229 7.22 9.70 4.20
CA SER A 229 6.06 9.33 3.38
C SER A 229 4.98 8.65 4.22
N LEU A 230 5.39 7.87 5.23
CA LEU A 230 4.51 7.16 6.16
C LEU A 230 5.20 6.92 7.50
N VAL A 231 4.44 7.05 8.59
CA VAL A 231 4.85 6.61 9.93
C VAL A 231 3.96 5.46 10.40
N ILE A 232 4.55 4.35 10.82
CA ILE A 232 3.79 3.22 11.37
C ILE A 232 4.00 3.15 12.88
N LEU A 233 2.91 3.22 13.63
CA LEU A 233 2.85 3.13 15.08
C LEU A 233 2.56 1.68 15.48
N ALA A 234 3.58 0.99 15.98
CA ALA A 234 3.53 -0.39 16.42
C ALA A 234 3.91 -0.53 17.90
N PRO A 235 3.13 0.08 18.82
CA PRO A 235 3.48 0.10 20.23
C PRO A 235 3.54 -1.33 20.81
N ARG A 236 4.42 -1.51 21.80
CA ARG A 236 4.53 -2.75 22.58
C ARG A 236 3.54 -2.81 23.75
N ASP A 237 2.96 -1.66 24.08
CA ASP A 237 1.94 -1.50 25.10
C ASP A 237 0.57 -1.89 24.52
N ASP A 238 -0.11 -2.81 25.20
CA ASP A 238 -1.39 -3.38 24.76
C ASP A 238 -2.52 -2.34 24.76
N VAL A 239 -2.53 -1.46 25.75
CA VAL A 239 -3.48 -0.33 25.82
C VAL A 239 -3.25 0.63 24.65
N ALA A 240 -2.02 0.94 24.29
CA ALA A 240 -1.72 1.80 23.14
C ALA A 240 -2.10 1.17 21.78
N VAL A 241 -2.13 -0.15 21.67
CA VAL A 241 -2.71 -0.85 20.50
C VAL A 241 -4.23 -0.75 20.51
N HIS A 242 -4.86 -1.01 21.65
CA HIS A 242 -6.31 -1.06 21.75
C HIS A 242 -6.97 0.31 21.69
N ALA A 243 -6.42 1.27 22.44
CA ALA A 243 -6.86 2.65 22.64
C ALA A 243 -5.67 3.61 22.42
N PRO A 244 -5.27 3.85 21.16
CA PRO A 244 -4.12 4.69 20.85
C PRO A 244 -4.29 6.09 21.43
N ASP A 245 -3.22 6.62 22.03
CA ASP A 245 -3.27 7.93 22.65
C ASP A 245 -3.38 9.04 21.60
N PRO A 246 -4.45 9.85 21.60
CA PRO A 246 -4.65 10.89 20.58
C PRO A 246 -3.51 11.92 20.54
N PHE A 247 -2.86 12.18 21.68
CA PHE A 247 -1.77 13.15 21.78
C PHE A 247 -0.44 12.63 21.21
N SER A 248 -0.19 11.32 21.31
CA SER A 248 1.03 10.69 20.79
C SER A 248 1.22 10.86 19.28
N ALA A 249 0.12 10.98 18.53
CA ALA A 249 0.11 11.23 17.09
C ALA A 249 -0.12 12.72 16.74
N GLY A 250 -0.30 13.60 17.74
CA GLY A 250 -0.53 15.04 17.54
C GLY A 250 0.48 15.71 16.60
N PRO A 251 1.80 15.48 16.76
CA PRO A 251 2.79 16.03 15.83
C PRO A 251 2.63 15.54 14.38
N LEU A 252 2.19 14.28 14.18
CA LEU A 252 1.97 13.72 12.84
C LEU A 252 0.72 14.31 12.18
N VAL A 253 -0.33 14.54 12.98
CA VAL A 253 -1.54 15.23 12.53
C VAL A 253 -1.21 16.68 12.16
N ALA A 254 -0.48 17.39 13.01
CA ALA A 254 -0.10 18.78 12.78
C ALA A 254 0.82 18.96 11.56
N SER A 255 1.73 18.01 11.30
CA SER A 255 2.62 18.06 10.14
C SER A 255 2.03 17.45 8.87
N GLY A 256 0.76 17.00 8.89
CA GLY A 256 0.12 16.34 7.75
C GLY A 256 0.75 15.01 7.37
N THR A 257 1.49 14.36 8.27
CA THR A 257 2.21 13.11 7.97
C THR A 257 1.28 11.90 8.06
N PRO A 258 1.09 11.14 6.96
CA PRO A 258 0.32 9.90 6.96
C PRO A 258 0.84 8.92 8.00
N HIS A 259 -0.06 8.24 8.72
CA HIS A 259 0.34 7.25 9.70
C HIS A 259 -0.62 6.08 9.86
N LEU A 260 -0.06 4.90 10.11
CA LEU A 260 -0.78 3.64 10.26
C LEU A 260 -0.58 3.09 11.67
N TYR A 261 -1.62 2.55 12.30
CA TYR A 261 -1.50 1.79 13.55
C TYR A 261 -1.45 0.30 13.27
N ALA A 262 -0.63 -0.45 13.99
CA ALA A 262 -0.61 -1.90 13.91
C ALA A 262 -0.17 -2.51 15.25
N GLY A 263 -0.77 -3.62 15.67
CA GLY A 263 -0.35 -4.27 16.90
C GLY A 263 -1.18 -5.46 17.29
N VAL A 264 -0.79 -6.08 18.39
CA VAL A 264 -1.55 -7.16 19.02
C VAL A 264 -1.86 -6.72 20.44
N VAL A 265 -3.12 -6.90 20.83
CA VAL A 265 -3.60 -6.72 22.20
C VAL A 265 -4.32 -7.99 22.60
N GLU A 266 -3.93 -8.55 23.75
CA GLU A 266 -4.44 -9.85 24.22
C GLU A 266 -4.27 -10.94 23.14
N ALA A 267 -5.38 -11.42 22.58
CA ALA A 267 -5.42 -12.40 21.49
C ALA A 267 -6.00 -11.81 20.18
N THR A 268 -5.99 -10.48 20.06
CA THR A 268 -6.59 -9.73 18.94
C THR A 268 -5.52 -8.93 18.18
N GLY A 269 -5.39 -9.22 16.89
CA GLY A 269 -4.58 -8.45 15.96
C GLY A 269 -5.34 -7.25 15.44
N VAL A 270 -4.64 -6.13 15.28
CA VAL A 270 -5.21 -4.86 14.84
C VAL A 270 -4.32 -4.25 13.76
N VAL A 271 -4.91 -3.83 12.64
CA VAL A 271 -4.27 -3.00 11.62
C VAL A 271 -5.19 -1.84 11.27
N GLY A 272 -4.69 -0.62 11.40
CA GLY A 272 -5.41 0.60 11.11
C GLY A 272 -6.00 1.32 12.34
N PRO A 273 -6.59 2.50 12.12
CA PRO A 273 -6.79 3.12 10.81
C PRO A 273 -5.48 3.58 10.15
N LEU A 274 -5.43 3.58 8.82
CA LEU A 274 -4.49 4.44 8.08
C LEU A 274 -5.07 5.85 8.10
N VAL A 275 -4.33 6.76 8.73
CA VAL A 275 -4.71 8.16 8.94
C VAL A 275 -3.97 9.04 7.94
N LEU A 276 -4.75 9.64 7.05
CA LEU A 276 -4.44 10.84 6.28
C LEU A 276 -4.96 12.05 7.06
N PRO A 277 -4.09 12.85 7.70
CA PRO A 277 -4.51 13.99 8.53
C PRO A 277 -5.39 14.97 7.75
N GLY A 278 -6.47 15.44 8.36
CA GLY A 278 -7.44 16.34 7.70
C GLY A 278 -8.46 15.65 6.80
N GLU A 279 -8.18 14.43 6.32
CA GLU A 279 -9.07 13.73 5.37
C GLU A 279 -9.79 12.54 6.02
N THR A 280 -9.10 11.83 6.92
CA THR A 280 -9.59 10.56 7.48
C THR A 280 -9.59 10.58 9.00
N ALA A 281 -10.40 9.71 9.60
CA ALA A 281 -10.53 9.65 11.05
C ALA A 281 -9.22 9.22 11.73
N CYS A 282 -8.79 10.00 12.72
CA CYS A 282 -7.58 9.75 13.51
C CYS A 282 -7.88 8.98 14.81
N ALA A 283 -6.85 8.71 15.62
CA ALA A 283 -7.00 8.12 16.95
C ALA A 283 -7.93 8.94 17.87
N GLY A 284 -7.94 10.27 17.75
CA GLY A 284 -8.88 11.14 18.47
C GLY A 284 -10.33 10.90 18.07
N CYS A 285 -10.62 10.73 16.77
CA CYS A 285 -11.97 10.37 16.31
C CYS A 285 -12.42 9.01 16.86
N LEU A 286 -11.51 8.04 16.88
CA LEU A 286 -11.77 6.71 17.44
C LEU A 286 -12.11 6.80 18.94
N ASP A 287 -11.32 7.55 19.70
CA ASP A 287 -11.50 7.72 21.15
C ASP A 287 -12.80 8.45 21.49
N GLN A 288 -13.11 9.53 20.77
CA GLN A 288 -14.39 10.25 20.94
C GLN A 288 -15.58 9.37 20.59
N GLY A 289 -15.54 8.68 19.44
CA GLY A 289 -16.62 7.78 19.06
C GLY A 289 -16.80 6.61 20.03
N ARG A 290 -15.76 6.18 20.76
CA ARG A 290 -15.91 5.19 21.85
C ARG A 290 -16.49 5.80 23.12
N THR A 291 -16.07 7.02 23.46
CA THR A 291 -16.62 7.78 24.59
C THR A 291 -18.12 8.03 24.43
N ASP A 292 -18.57 8.36 23.21
CA ASP A 292 -19.99 8.52 22.90
C ASP A 292 -20.80 7.23 23.09
N ARG A 293 -20.22 6.08 22.72
CA ARG A 293 -20.88 4.76 22.85
C ARG A 293 -20.85 4.23 24.28
N ASP A 294 -19.80 4.56 25.03
CA ASP A 294 -19.59 4.13 26.40
C ASP A 294 -19.02 5.29 27.23
N PRO A 295 -19.85 6.00 28.01
CA PRO A 295 -19.41 7.12 28.83
C PRO A 295 -18.36 6.77 29.88
N VAL A 296 -18.20 5.48 30.26
CA VAL A 296 -17.15 5.08 31.21
C VAL A 296 -15.82 4.75 30.52
N TRP A 297 -15.78 4.76 29.19
CA TRP A 297 -14.59 4.44 28.39
C TRP A 297 -13.33 5.22 28.80
N PRO A 298 -13.35 6.57 28.95
CA PRO A 298 -12.15 7.32 29.35
C PRO A 298 -11.60 6.87 30.71
N ARG A 299 -12.49 6.52 31.66
CA ARG A 299 -12.11 6.02 32.98
C ARG A 299 -11.44 4.66 32.87
N LEU A 300 -11.95 3.76 32.04
CA LEU A 300 -11.34 2.44 31.80
C LEU A 300 -9.94 2.57 31.19
N VAL A 301 -9.80 3.38 30.14
CA VAL A 301 -8.49 3.63 29.51
C VAL A 301 -7.49 4.21 30.51
N ALA A 302 -7.92 5.17 31.33
CA ALA A 302 -7.07 5.73 32.38
C ALA A 302 -6.63 4.67 33.40
N GLN A 303 -7.54 3.77 33.81
CA GLN A 303 -7.23 2.67 34.72
C GLN A 303 -6.22 1.69 34.11
N TRP A 304 -6.41 1.28 32.86
CA TRP A 304 -5.50 0.38 32.17
C TRP A 304 -4.10 0.99 32.00
N ARG A 305 -4.01 2.27 31.62
CA ARG A 305 -2.72 2.99 31.51
C ARG A 305 -2.01 3.20 32.86
N SER A 306 -2.77 3.34 33.95
CA SER A 306 -2.20 3.53 35.30
C SER A 306 -1.78 2.21 35.96
N GLY A 307 -2.23 1.07 35.43
CA GLY A 307 -1.86 -0.25 35.90
C GLY A 307 -0.35 -0.48 35.76
N ARG A 308 0.20 -1.40 36.58
CA ARG A 308 1.60 -1.82 36.39
C ARG A 308 1.72 -2.47 35.01
N ALA A 309 2.62 -1.94 34.18
CA ALA A 309 2.93 -2.52 32.88
C ALA A 309 3.24 -4.02 33.05
N ARG A 310 2.51 -4.87 32.34
CA ARG A 310 2.76 -6.31 32.36
C ARG A 310 4.16 -6.55 31.80
N ARG A 311 4.98 -7.30 32.54
CA ARG A 311 6.34 -7.68 32.07
C ARG A 311 6.30 -8.43 30.73
N THR A 312 5.21 -9.16 30.47
CA THR A 312 4.99 -9.90 29.23
C THR A 312 3.52 -9.80 28.83
N GLY A 313 3.26 -9.15 27.69
CA GLY A 313 1.94 -9.09 27.05
C GLY A 313 1.68 -10.34 26.21
N ALA A 314 0.40 -10.71 26.08
CA ALA A 314 -0.01 -11.72 25.12
C ALA A 314 0.17 -11.16 23.70
N CYS A 315 0.98 -11.84 22.90
CA CYS A 315 1.34 -11.43 21.55
C CYS A 315 1.83 -12.66 20.81
N ASP A 316 0.92 -13.57 20.45
CA ASP A 316 1.30 -14.81 19.77
C ASP A 316 2.14 -14.53 18.50
N VAL A 317 3.15 -15.35 18.21
CA VAL A 317 4.08 -15.11 17.08
C VAL A 317 3.37 -15.23 15.74
N ALA A 318 2.43 -16.18 15.58
CA ALA A 318 1.69 -16.33 14.34
C ALA A 318 0.72 -15.17 14.12
N LEU A 319 0.02 -14.74 15.18
CA LEU A 319 -0.82 -13.53 15.12
C LEU A 319 0.00 -12.27 14.82
N ALA A 320 1.12 -12.07 15.51
CA ALA A 320 2.00 -10.92 15.28
C ALA A 320 2.55 -10.89 13.84
N THR A 321 2.90 -12.05 13.29
CA THR A 321 3.35 -12.20 11.91
C THR A 321 2.23 -11.87 10.91
N THR A 322 1.01 -12.33 11.19
CA THR A 322 -0.17 -12.02 10.37
C THR A 322 -0.47 -10.52 10.37
N VAL A 323 -0.45 -9.88 11.54
CA VAL A 323 -0.63 -8.42 11.69
C VAL A 323 0.47 -7.65 10.95
N ALA A 324 1.74 -8.06 11.09
CA ALA A 324 2.86 -7.44 10.39
C ALA A 324 2.70 -7.56 8.87
N GLY A 325 2.32 -8.73 8.35
CA GLY A 325 2.06 -8.94 6.93
C GLY A 325 0.93 -8.07 6.40
N LEU A 326 -0.21 -8.02 7.10
CA LEU A 326 -1.36 -7.20 6.70
C LEU A 326 -1.04 -5.70 6.75
N ALA A 327 -0.35 -5.25 7.82
CA ALA A 327 0.10 -3.87 7.94
C ALA A 327 1.09 -3.49 6.83
N ALA A 328 1.99 -4.40 6.45
CA ALA A 328 2.91 -4.20 5.34
C ALA A 328 2.15 -4.05 4.02
N ALA A 329 1.15 -4.90 3.76
CA ALA A 329 0.32 -4.82 2.56
C ALA A 329 -0.42 -3.47 2.46
N HIS A 330 -1.03 -3.00 3.55
CA HIS A 330 -1.69 -1.68 3.57
C HIS A 330 -0.70 -0.52 3.36
N ALA A 331 0.48 -0.60 3.99
CA ALA A 331 1.52 0.40 3.83
C ALA A 331 2.06 0.44 2.39
N LEU A 332 2.31 -0.73 1.77
CA LEU A 332 2.79 -0.81 0.39
C LEU A 332 1.77 -0.28 -0.61
N ALA A 333 0.49 -0.68 -0.48
CA ALA A 333 -0.59 -0.15 -1.32
C ALA A 333 -0.66 1.39 -1.26
N PHE A 334 -0.57 1.95 -0.04
CA PHE A 334 -0.52 3.40 0.13
C PHE A 334 0.70 4.04 -0.54
N LEU A 335 1.89 3.47 -0.35
CA LEU A 335 3.14 4.00 -0.93
C LEU A 335 3.17 3.89 -2.45
N ASP A 336 2.42 2.97 -3.02
CA ASP A 336 2.26 2.79 -4.47
C ASP A 336 1.17 3.69 -5.08
N GLY A 337 0.53 4.53 -4.26
CA GLY A 337 -0.50 5.49 -4.69
C GLY A 337 -1.90 4.90 -4.81
N GLU A 338 -2.13 3.68 -4.32
CA GLU A 338 -3.49 3.13 -4.20
C GLU A 338 -4.13 3.65 -2.92
N SER A 339 -5.44 3.92 -2.94
CA SER A 339 -6.20 4.15 -1.71
C SER A 339 -6.44 2.80 -1.03
N PRO A 340 -5.77 2.47 0.08
CA PRO A 340 -5.97 1.16 0.69
C PRO A 340 -7.41 1.05 1.18
N SER A 341 -7.99 -0.13 1.07
CA SER A 341 -9.26 -0.50 1.71
C SER A 341 -9.27 -0.26 3.24
N GLY A 342 -8.11 0.03 3.83
CA GLY A 342 -7.89 0.42 5.24
C GLY A 342 -7.90 1.92 5.55
N THR A 343 -8.13 2.80 4.57
CA THR A 343 -8.20 4.25 4.81
C THR A 343 -9.39 4.55 5.74
N GLY A 344 -9.14 5.19 6.88
CA GLY A 344 -10.18 5.42 7.89
C GLY A 344 -10.84 4.14 8.44
N THR A 345 -10.22 2.97 8.30
CA THR A 345 -10.79 1.67 8.70
C THR A 345 -9.83 0.90 9.58
N ARG A 346 -10.34 0.33 10.68
CA ARG A 346 -9.59 -0.55 11.57
C ARG A 346 -9.95 -2.00 11.28
N TRP A 347 -8.95 -2.80 10.94
CA TRP A 347 -9.06 -4.22 10.71
C TRP A 347 -8.71 -4.96 11.99
N GLU A 348 -9.54 -5.93 12.36
CA GLU A 348 -9.40 -6.69 13.61
C GLU A 348 -9.64 -8.18 13.36
N ALA A 349 -8.84 -9.03 13.99
CA ALA A 349 -9.03 -10.48 13.99
C ALA A 349 -8.58 -11.07 15.34
N SER A 350 -9.39 -11.95 15.91
CA SER A 350 -9.09 -12.59 17.20
C SER A 350 -8.80 -14.08 17.03
N LEU A 351 -7.84 -14.59 17.82
CA LEU A 351 -7.60 -16.03 17.94
C LEU A 351 -8.77 -16.73 18.66
N PRO A 352 -9.02 -18.02 18.37
CA PRO A 352 -8.29 -18.86 17.41
C PRO A 352 -8.80 -18.73 15.96
N GLY A 353 -9.92 -18.02 15.72
CA GLY A 353 -10.60 -18.02 14.43
C GLY A 353 -9.94 -17.19 13.32
N LEU A 354 -9.18 -16.14 13.67
CA LEU A 354 -8.48 -15.24 12.73
C LEU A 354 -9.34 -14.71 11.57
N THR A 355 -10.65 -14.56 11.80
CA THR A 355 -11.53 -13.92 10.83
C THR A 355 -11.33 -12.41 10.89
N TRP A 356 -10.90 -11.81 9.77
CA TRP A 356 -10.64 -10.38 9.69
C TRP A 356 -11.94 -9.61 9.44
N HIS A 357 -12.21 -8.64 10.31
CA HIS A 357 -13.32 -7.72 10.19
C HIS A 357 -12.81 -6.30 9.97
N SER A 358 -13.36 -5.62 8.97
CA SER A 358 -13.17 -4.19 8.77
C SER A 358 -14.17 -3.40 9.60
N ARG A 359 -13.68 -2.44 10.38
CA ARG A 359 -14.47 -1.55 11.24
C ARG A 359 -14.18 -0.11 10.85
N PRO A 360 -15.09 0.57 10.14
CA PRO A 360 -14.91 1.98 9.81
C PRO A 360 -14.73 2.83 11.07
N VAL A 361 -13.78 3.76 11.01
CA VAL A 361 -13.60 4.81 12.00
C VAL A 361 -14.13 6.09 11.38
N TRP A 362 -15.19 6.64 11.95
CA TRP A 362 -15.84 7.83 11.41
C TRP A 362 -15.19 9.10 11.95
N PRO A 363 -15.01 10.15 11.12
CA PRO A 363 -14.61 11.46 11.61
C PRO A 363 -15.59 11.98 12.67
N HIS A 364 -15.07 12.39 13.81
CA HIS A 364 -15.88 12.84 14.93
C HIS A 364 -15.96 14.38 14.97
N PRO A 365 -17.14 15.00 15.10
CA PRO A 365 -17.30 16.46 15.05
C PRO A 365 -16.58 17.20 16.18
N ALA A 366 -16.41 16.58 17.36
CA ALA A 366 -15.64 17.16 18.46
C ALA A 366 -14.12 16.94 18.34
N CYS A 367 -13.64 16.23 17.32
CA CYS A 367 -12.21 16.01 17.11
C CYS A 367 -11.62 17.14 16.25
N ALA A 368 -10.57 17.80 16.74
CA ALA A 368 -9.90 18.90 16.07
C ALA A 368 -8.97 18.48 14.91
N CYS A 369 -9.11 17.26 14.37
CA CYS A 369 -8.22 16.73 13.34
C CYS A 369 -8.57 17.16 11.90
N GLY A 370 -9.65 17.93 11.72
CA GLY A 370 -10.11 18.44 10.42
C GLY A 370 -10.91 17.45 9.57
N ALA A 371 -10.85 16.15 9.85
CA ALA A 371 -11.50 15.12 9.02
C ALA A 371 -13.04 15.26 8.94
N ALA A 372 -13.69 15.80 9.98
CA ALA A 372 -15.13 16.02 9.96
C ALA A 372 -15.54 17.18 9.02
N GLU A 373 -14.65 18.15 8.79
CA GLU A 373 -14.89 19.29 7.90
C GLU A 373 -14.69 18.88 6.43
N ALA A 374 -13.64 18.12 6.14
CA ALA A 374 -13.40 17.55 4.80
C ALA A 374 -14.60 16.71 4.32
N ALA A 375 -15.12 15.84 5.21
CA ALA A 375 -16.31 15.06 4.91
C ALA A 375 -17.52 15.95 4.60
N ARG A 376 -17.69 17.12 5.24
CA ARG A 376 -18.81 18.04 4.93
C ARG A 376 -18.62 18.77 3.60
N GLY A 377 -17.39 19.12 3.26
CA GLY A 377 -17.03 19.81 2.01
C GLY A 377 -17.42 18.99 0.77
N GLU A 378 -17.12 17.69 0.77
CA GLU A 378 -17.44 16.76 -0.33
C GLU A 378 -18.95 16.58 -0.55
N HIS A 379 -19.76 16.72 0.50
CA HIS A 379 -21.23 16.65 0.38
C HIS A 379 -21.87 18.00 -0.02
N SER A 380 -21.16 19.12 0.15
CA SER A 380 -21.70 20.46 -0.12
C SER A 380 -21.55 20.93 -1.57
N SER A 381 -20.63 20.34 -2.34
CA SER A 381 -20.39 20.65 -3.76
C SER A 381 -21.49 20.13 -4.71
N GLY A 382 -22.58 19.54 -4.18
CA GLY A 382 -23.74 19.07 -4.94
C GLY A 382 -25.00 19.94 -4.87
N ASN A 383 -25.06 20.99 -4.04
CA ASN A 383 -26.29 21.76 -3.82
C ASN A 383 -26.23 23.19 -4.40
N GLY A 384 -26.28 23.27 -5.73
CA GLY A 384 -26.76 24.47 -6.41
C GLY A 384 -28.29 24.40 -6.53
N GLU A 385 -29.02 25.14 -5.69
CA GLU A 385 -30.48 25.29 -5.82
C GLU A 385 -30.84 25.99 -7.14
N PRO A 386 -31.75 25.44 -7.97
CA PRO A 386 -32.30 26.15 -9.11
C PRO A 386 -33.45 27.05 -8.65
N ARG A 387 -33.28 28.38 -8.78
CA ARG A 387 -34.39 29.34 -8.65
C ARG A 387 -35.38 29.15 -9.82
N ALA A 388 -36.62 28.84 -9.48
CA ALA A 388 -37.72 28.65 -10.43
C ALA A 388 -38.28 30.00 -10.93
N THR A 389 -38.37 30.17 -12.25
CA THR A 389 -39.30 31.10 -12.93
C THR A 389 -39.99 30.36 -14.06
N MET A 390 -41.25 30.71 -14.32
CA MET A 390 -42.28 29.89 -14.97
C MET A 390 -42.10 29.57 -16.48
N ALA A 391 -42.43 28.30 -16.80
CA ALA A 391 -43.05 27.68 -17.98
C ALA A 391 -43.03 28.36 -19.38
N VAL A 392 -42.60 27.60 -20.41
CA VAL A 392 -43.43 27.06 -21.53
C VAL A 392 -42.71 25.83 -22.14
N GLN A 393 -43.49 24.85 -22.61
CA GLN A 393 -43.17 23.46 -22.94
C GLN A 393 -42.34 23.23 -24.23
N GLY A 394 -41.50 22.19 -24.21
CA GLY A 394 -40.93 21.50 -25.38
C GLY A 394 -40.19 20.23 -24.95
N PRO A 395 -40.32 19.08 -25.64
CA PRO A 395 -40.10 17.77 -25.02
C PRO A 395 -38.65 17.29 -25.16
N ARG A 396 -38.05 16.76 -24.09
CA ARG A 396 -36.99 15.74 -24.20
C ARG A 396 -36.59 15.10 -22.86
N THR A 397 -36.53 13.77 -22.91
CA THR A 397 -35.77 12.83 -22.07
C THR A 397 -36.10 12.75 -20.58
N GLN A 398 -36.99 11.80 -20.27
CA GLN A 398 -37.10 11.13 -18.98
C GLN A 398 -35.73 10.55 -18.57
N ARG A 399 -35.20 11.00 -17.43
CA ARG A 399 -34.34 10.18 -16.57
C ARG A 399 -35.21 9.63 -15.44
N PRO A 400 -35.42 8.31 -15.33
CA PRO A 400 -35.81 7.72 -14.08
C PRO A 400 -34.57 7.57 -13.19
N ARG A 401 -34.66 8.14 -11.99
CA ARG A 401 -34.07 7.57 -10.78
C ARG A 401 -34.54 6.13 -10.68
N GLU A 402 -33.63 5.20 -10.40
CA GLU A 402 -33.90 4.06 -9.51
C GLU A 402 -32.57 3.42 -9.10
N THR A 403 -32.40 3.37 -7.78
CA THR A 403 -31.88 2.26 -6.99
C THR A 403 -31.22 1.11 -7.77
N GLY A 404 -29.94 0.90 -7.50
CA GLY A 404 -29.11 -0.13 -8.11
C GLY A 404 -29.71 -1.54 -7.96
N ALA A 405 -30.30 -2.01 -9.04
CA ALA A 405 -30.52 -3.42 -9.32
C ALA A 405 -29.77 -3.78 -10.61
N ALA A 406 -29.12 -4.95 -10.57
CA ALA A 406 -28.62 -5.79 -11.66
C ALA A 406 -27.97 -5.11 -12.89
N ARG A 407 -26.64 -5.27 -13.01
CA ARG A 407 -25.92 -5.06 -14.28
C ARG A 407 -26.47 -5.99 -15.39
N PRO A 408 -26.45 -5.58 -16.67
CA PRO A 408 -27.01 -6.35 -17.77
C PRO A 408 -26.20 -7.63 -18.00
N THR A 409 -26.92 -8.73 -18.18
CA THR A 409 -26.43 -10.01 -18.69
C THR A 409 -25.98 -9.85 -20.15
N GLY A 410 -24.75 -9.41 -20.36
CA GLY A 410 -23.89 -9.96 -21.41
C GLY A 410 -23.11 -11.10 -20.77
N THR A 411 -23.03 -12.25 -21.42
CA THR A 411 -22.49 -13.52 -20.89
C THR A 411 -21.03 -13.42 -20.44
N TRP A 412 -20.81 -12.87 -19.24
CA TRP A 412 -19.56 -12.84 -18.52
C TRP A 412 -19.79 -13.54 -17.18
N ARG A 413 -19.72 -14.87 -17.19
CA ARG A 413 -19.55 -15.65 -15.96
C ARG A 413 -18.53 -16.74 -16.21
N ALA A 414 -17.35 -16.57 -15.62
CA ALA A 414 -16.50 -17.70 -15.29
C ALA A 414 -17.12 -18.37 -14.05
N HIS A 415 -17.64 -19.58 -14.21
CA HIS A 415 -17.73 -20.52 -13.10
C HIS A 415 -16.30 -21.01 -12.83
N VAL A 416 -15.75 -20.63 -11.68
CA VAL A 416 -14.66 -21.33 -11.01
C VAL A 416 -15.15 -21.62 -9.60
#